data_AF-A0AA47A894-F1
#
_entry.id   AF-A0AA47A894-F1
#
_cell.length_a   1.000
_cell.length_b   1.000
_cell.length_c   1.000
_cell.angle_alpha   90.00
_cell.angle_beta   90.00
_cell.angle_gamma   90.00
#
_symmetry.space_group_name_H-M   'P 1'
#
loop_
_entity.id
_entity.type
_entity.pdbx_description
1 polymer ?
#
loop_
_entity_poly.entity_id
_entity_poly.type
_entity_poly.pdbx_seq_one_letter_code
_entity_poly.pdbx_strand_id
1 'polypeptide(L)'
;MRAVTTRVGAILGAAIALAGLVGSPAAAAPDLASSDALAHCPPMIALGVDGTLKVGKETSTVHPILERLAARGARTIRIDYPGEISPLGTHTYDGSKELGVAELHRQVARAHTECPGAAVRIVGFSQGAAVAGDVLADLARAVDRPADLAGLLIADPRTSGTGAEVVVPAALPGISPTGARAGFGDVPVATVCAAGDAVCDMVDPLADPAGAAGRIEGYFALHQHYSTLVVDGVPFVDVMVALVEHPRTTEVRIVP
;
A
#
# COMPACT_ATOMS: atom_id res chain seq x y z
N MET A 1 39.51 -2.07 -72.73
CA MET A 1 40.48 -0.97 -72.65
C MET A 1 40.77 -0.69 -71.19
N ARG A 2 42.07 -0.67 -70.84
CA ARG A 2 42.73 -0.22 -69.60
C ARG A 2 42.38 -0.94 -68.28
N ALA A 3 43.23 -1.94 -67.99
CA ALA A 3 43.62 -2.37 -66.66
C ALA A 3 44.61 -1.38 -66.01
N VAL A 4 44.61 -1.29 -64.68
CA VAL A 4 45.77 -0.96 -63.79
C VAL A 4 45.42 -1.56 -62.41
N THR A 5 45.81 -2.80 -62.04
CA THR A 5 47.04 -3.24 -61.31
C THR A 5 47.42 -2.35 -60.11
N THR A 6 47.62 -2.85 -58.89
CA THR A 6 48.88 -3.47 -58.38
C THR A 6 48.52 -4.14 -57.03
N ARG A 7 48.67 -5.46 -56.79
CA ARG A 7 49.86 -6.23 -56.30
C ARG A 7 50.73 -5.49 -55.26
N VAL A 8 51.38 -6.08 -54.26
CA VAL A 8 51.56 -7.41 -53.63
C VAL A 8 52.40 -7.08 -52.37
N GLY A 9 52.30 -7.85 -51.29
CA GLY A 9 53.27 -7.75 -50.19
C GLY A 9 53.13 -8.85 -49.16
N ALA A 10 53.63 -10.05 -49.47
CA ALA A 10 53.88 -11.11 -48.50
C ALA A 10 55.32 -10.99 -47.97
N ILE A 11 55.52 -11.07 -46.65
CA ILE A 11 56.82 -11.41 -46.06
C ILE A 11 56.61 -12.43 -44.93
N LEU A 12 56.96 -13.67 -45.27
CA LEU A 12 57.69 -14.71 -44.53
C LEU A 12 58.07 -14.47 -43.05
N GLY A 13 57.95 -15.52 -42.22
CA GLY A 13 58.90 -15.70 -41.10
C GLY A 13 58.47 -16.55 -39.90
N ALA A 14 58.76 -17.85 -39.97
CA ALA A 14 59.27 -18.74 -38.92
C ALA A 14 58.51 -18.99 -37.59
N ALA A 15 58.41 -20.29 -37.29
CA ALA A 15 57.88 -20.91 -36.08
C ALA A 15 58.80 -20.77 -34.86
N ILE A 16 58.22 -20.65 -33.66
CA ILE A 16 58.79 -21.15 -32.40
C ILE A 16 57.64 -21.67 -31.53
N ALA A 17 57.64 -22.97 -31.25
CA ALA A 17 56.84 -23.56 -30.19
C ALA A 17 57.58 -23.33 -28.85
N LEU A 18 56.90 -22.71 -27.88
CA LEU A 18 57.33 -22.74 -26.48
C LEU A 18 56.10 -22.99 -25.60
N ALA A 19 56.05 -24.19 -25.03
CA ALA A 19 55.15 -24.50 -23.93
C ALA A 19 55.59 -23.69 -22.70
N GLY A 20 54.70 -22.86 -22.19
CA GLY A 20 54.85 -22.14 -20.93
C GLY A 20 53.53 -22.15 -20.19
N LEU A 21 53.45 -22.95 -19.11
CA LEU A 21 52.41 -22.85 -18.11
C LEU A 21 52.47 -21.44 -17.51
N VAL A 22 51.41 -20.66 -17.69
CA VAL A 22 51.17 -19.44 -16.92
C VAL A 22 49.74 -19.51 -16.41
N GLY A 23 49.59 -19.53 -15.09
CA GLY A 23 48.32 -19.78 -14.40
C GLY A 23 47.26 -18.76 -14.78
N SER A 24 46.05 -19.26 -15.02
CA SER A 24 44.86 -18.42 -15.10
C SER A 24 44.68 -17.67 -13.78
N PRO A 25 44.45 -16.35 -13.76
CA PRO A 25 43.88 -15.72 -12.59
C PRO A 25 42.48 -16.32 -12.43
N ALA A 26 42.21 -16.94 -11.29
CA ALA A 26 40.85 -17.24 -10.89
C ALA A 26 40.10 -15.90 -10.88
N ALA A 27 39.21 -15.68 -11.85
CA ALA A 27 38.25 -14.61 -11.77
C ALA A 27 37.44 -14.89 -10.49
N ALA A 28 37.61 -14.03 -9.48
CA ALA A 28 36.68 -14.00 -8.37
C ALA A 28 35.30 -13.76 -8.98
N ALA A 29 34.44 -14.79 -8.90
CA ALA A 29 33.04 -14.60 -9.20
C ALA A 29 32.53 -13.45 -8.31
N PRO A 30 31.66 -12.56 -8.82
CA PRO A 30 30.97 -11.64 -7.93
C PRO A 30 30.25 -12.49 -6.89
N ASP A 31 30.43 -12.16 -5.61
CA ASP A 31 29.61 -12.70 -4.52
C ASP A 31 28.16 -12.50 -4.94
N LEU A 32 27.51 -13.59 -5.32
CA LEU A 32 26.07 -13.63 -5.45
C LEU A 32 25.56 -13.34 -4.04
N ALA A 33 25.11 -12.11 -3.82
CA ALA A 33 24.41 -11.71 -2.63
C ALA A 33 23.45 -12.84 -2.23
N SER A 34 23.68 -13.39 -1.04
CA SER A 34 23.12 -14.65 -0.60
C SER A 34 21.62 -14.74 -0.85
N SER A 35 21.21 -15.87 -1.42
CA SER A 35 19.81 -16.32 -1.50
C SER A 35 19.10 -16.41 -0.13
N ASP A 36 19.82 -16.19 0.97
CA ASP A 36 19.32 -16.27 2.34
C ASP A 36 18.35 -15.14 2.74
N ALA A 37 18.38 -13.98 2.08
CA ALA A 37 17.43 -12.90 2.38
C ALA A 37 15.99 -13.24 1.91
N LEU A 38 15.85 -14.20 1.00
CA LEU A 38 14.57 -14.77 0.57
C LEU A 38 14.16 -16.02 1.35
N ALA A 39 15.03 -16.56 2.22
CA ALA A 39 14.85 -17.89 2.82
C ALA A 39 14.14 -17.90 4.19
N HIS A 40 13.92 -16.75 4.84
CA HIS A 40 13.19 -16.69 6.12
C HIS A 40 11.92 -15.86 6.00
N CYS A 41 10.78 -16.49 6.23
CA CYS A 41 9.50 -15.81 6.34
C CYS A 41 9.45 -14.97 7.61
N PRO A 42 9.02 -13.69 7.52
CA PRO A 42 8.84 -12.85 8.69
C PRO A 42 7.64 -13.36 9.50
N PRO A 43 7.56 -13.05 10.81
CA PRO A 43 6.36 -13.34 11.58
C PRO A 43 5.15 -12.56 11.07
N MET A 44 5.35 -11.37 10.47
CA MET A 44 4.31 -10.50 9.95
C MET A 44 4.70 -9.89 8.60
N ILE A 45 3.73 -9.82 7.69
CA ILE A 45 3.76 -9.02 6.47
C ILE A 45 2.69 -7.93 6.58
N ALA A 46 3.10 -6.67 6.59
CA ALA A 46 2.19 -5.52 6.66
C ALA A 46 2.10 -4.83 5.30
N LEU A 47 0.90 -4.80 4.71
CA LEU A 47 0.59 -4.15 3.44
C LEU A 47 -0.05 -2.80 3.72
N GLY A 48 0.61 -1.71 3.34
CA GLY A 48 0.10 -0.36 3.50
C GLY A 48 -0.46 0.21 2.20
N VAL A 49 -1.67 0.76 2.28
CA VAL A 49 -2.38 1.38 1.17
C VAL A 49 -2.52 2.87 1.46
N ASP A 50 -1.69 3.66 0.79
CA ASP A 50 -1.66 5.11 0.95
C ASP A 50 -2.94 5.77 0.45
N GLY A 51 -3.23 6.97 0.96
CA GLY A 51 -4.35 7.80 0.50
C GLY A 51 -4.06 8.54 -0.81
N THR A 52 -5.07 9.26 -1.29
CA THR A 52 -5.03 10.02 -2.54
C THR A 52 -3.87 11.01 -2.57
N LEU A 53 -3.11 11.00 -3.68
CA LEU A 53 -1.91 11.80 -3.95
C LEU A 53 -0.76 11.60 -2.94
N LYS A 54 -0.82 10.55 -2.12
CA LYS A 54 0.19 10.21 -1.10
C LYS A 54 0.91 8.88 -1.34
N VAL A 55 0.57 8.15 -2.40
CA VAL A 55 1.20 6.87 -2.75
C VAL A 55 2.72 7.00 -2.83
N GLY A 56 3.41 6.19 -2.03
CA GLY A 56 4.87 6.13 -1.98
C GLY A 56 5.54 7.34 -1.31
N LYS A 57 4.78 8.30 -0.78
CA LYS A 57 5.33 9.52 -0.16
C LYS A 57 5.53 9.35 1.34
N GLU A 58 6.62 9.91 1.85
CA GLU A 58 6.92 9.96 3.29
C GLU A 58 5.88 10.78 4.08
N THR A 59 5.16 11.67 3.38
CA THR A 59 4.05 12.45 3.97
C THR A 59 2.73 11.68 4.06
N SER A 60 2.70 10.39 3.70
CA SER A 60 1.52 9.53 3.90
C SER A 60 1.31 9.22 5.38
N THR A 61 0.06 9.19 5.84
CA THR A 61 -0.31 8.71 7.19
C THR A 61 0.11 7.27 7.44
N VAL A 62 0.14 6.43 6.39
CA VAL A 62 0.49 5.00 6.49
C VAL A 62 1.99 4.80 6.66
N HIS A 63 2.81 5.68 6.09
CA HIS A 63 4.26 5.56 6.08
C HIS A 63 4.89 5.39 7.47
N PRO A 64 4.67 6.27 8.48
CA PRO A 64 5.30 6.11 9.79
C PRO A 64 4.80 4.86 10.56
N ILE A 65 3.60 4.36 10.24
CA ILE A 65 3.07 3.11 10.81
C ILE A 65 3.89 1.93 10.28
N LEU A 66 4.09 1.87 8.95
CA LEU A 66 4.91 0.83 8.34
C LEU A 66 6.35 0.88 8.82
N GLU A 67 6.98 2.06 8.89
CA GLU A 67 8.35 2.17 9.41
C GLU A 67 8.48 1.60 10.82
N ARG A 68 7.51 1.88 11.71
CA ARG A 68 7.54 1.36 13.07
C ARG A 68 7.33 -0.15 13.12
N LEU A 69 6.47 -0.71 12.27
CA LEU A 69 6.28 -2.15 12.15
C LEU A 69 7.54 -2.84 11.59
N ALA A 70 8.19 -2.24 10.58
CA ALA A 70 9.44 -2.73 10.03
C ALA A 70 10.56 -2.76 11.08
N ALA A 71 10.69 -1.70 11.88
CA ALA A 71 11.64 -1.65 13.00
C ALA A 71 11.38 -2.72 14.08
N ARG A 72 10.17 -3.30 14.09
CA ARG A 72 9.76 -4.41 14.98
C ARG A 72 9.77 -5.79 14.29
N GLY A 73 10.35 -5.87 13.09
CA GLY A 73 10.59 -7.14 12.39
C GLY A 73 9.51 -7.56 11.40
N ALA A 74 8.52 -6.71 11.11
CA ALA A 74 7.58 -6.96 10.03
C ALA A 74 8.25 -6.73 8.65
N ARG A 75 7.87 -7.51 7.65
CA ARG A 75 8.13 -7.15 6.25
C ARG A 75 7.02 -6.22 5.78
N THR A 76 7.35 -5.01 5.36
CA THR A 76 6.35 -4.02 4.93
C THR A 76 6.32 -3.89 3.41
N ILE A 77 5.11 -3.84 2.83
CA ILE A 77 4.88 -3.65 1.41
C ILE A 77 3.97 -2.43 1.25
N ARG A 78 4.42 -1.40 0.53
CA ARG A 78 3.52 -0.32 0.07
C ARG A 78 2.84 -0.76 -1.22
N ILE A 79 1.52 -0.60 -1.29
CA ILE A 79 0.73 -0.90 -2.47
C ILE A 79 0.93 0.21 -3.51
N ASP A 80 1.43 -0.18 -4.68
CA ASP A 80 1.65 0.72 -5.81
C ASP A 80 0.40 0.74 -6.70
N TYR A 81 -0.34 1.84 -6.63
CA TYR A 81 -1.56 2.08 -7.38
C TYR A 81 -1.69 3.58 -7.66
N PRO A 82 -2.58 4.03 -8.57
CA PRO A 82 -2.64 5.44 -8.92
C PRO A 82 -2.82 6.36 -7.70
N GLY A 83 -3.74 6.02 -6.78
CA GLY A 83 -4.05 6.87 -5.64
C GLY A 83 -4.49 8.27 -6.08
N GLU A 84 -5.33 8.37 -7.10
CA GLU A 84 -5.68 9.62 -7.76
C GLU A 84 -7.18 9.92 -7.71
N ILE A 85 -7.52 11.17 -8.03
CA ILE A 85 -8.88 11.65 -8.21
C ILE A 85 -8.88 12.74 -9.28
N SER A 86 -9.58 12.54 -10.39
CA SER A 86 -9.72 13.54 -11.45
C SER A 86 -10.52 14.75 -10.94
N PRO A 87 -10.13 16.00 -11.26
CA PRO A 87 -9.07 16.43 -12.19
C PRO A 87 -7.69 16.64 -11.55
N LEU A 88 -7.48 16.29 -10.29
CA LEU A 88 -6.17 16.41 -9.64
C LEU A 88 -5.16 15.34 -10.10
N GLY A 89 -5.67 14.26 -10.69
CA GLY A 89 -4.91 13.21 -11.34
C GLY A 89 -5.51 12.79 -12.68
N THR A 90 -4.90 11.79 -13.28
CA THR A 90 -5.27 11.21 -14.57
C THR A 90 -6.36 10.14 -14.45
N HIS A 91 -6.48 9.51 -13.27
CA HIS A 91 -7.53 8.53 -12.99
C HIS A 91 -8.71 9.15 -12.23
N THR A 92 -9.91 8.64 -12.52
CA THR A 92 -11.08 8.87 -11.66
C THR A 92 -10.87 8.21 -10.28
N TYR A 93 -11.62 8.63 -9.27
CA TYR A 93 -11.58 7.95 -7.96
C TYR A 93 -11.93 6.47 -8.11
N ASP A 94 -13.00 6.17 -8.84
CA ASP A 94 -13.47 4.81 -9.08
C ASP A 94 -12.40 3.95 -9.76
N GLY A 95 -11.79 4.46 -10.84
CA GLY A 95 -10.76 3.73 -11.59
C GLY A 95 -9.45 3.58 -10.80
N SER A 96 -9.07 4.58 -10.01
CA SER A 96 -7.94 4.49 -9.09
C SER A 96 -8.18 3.41 -8.03
N LYS A 97 -9.35 3.41 -7.40
CA LYS A 97 -9.75 2.44 -6.38
C LYS A 97 -9.80 1.02 -6.93
N GLU A 98 -10.37 0.82 -8.13
CA GLU A 98 -10.41 -0.49 -8.80
C GLU A 98 -9.01 -1.08 -8.99
N LEU A 99 -8.08 -0.27 -9.51
CA LEU A 99 -6.68 -0.69 -9.69
C LEU A 99 -5.99 -0.98 -8.35
N GLY A 100 -6.26 -0.19 -7.32
CA GLY A 100 -5.75 -0.43 -5.97
C GLY A 100 -6.26 -1.74 -5.37
N VAL A 101 -7.54 -2.05 -5.55
CA VAL A 101 -8.13 -3.33 -5.10
C VAL A 101 -7.48 -4.51 -5.80
N ALA A 102 -7.30 -4.43 -7.12
CA ALA A 102 -6.65 -5.47 -7.89
C ALA A 102 -5.19 -5.71 -7.45
N GLU A 103 -4.41 -4.65 -7.26
CA GLU A 103 -3.02 -4.78 -6.81
C GLU A 103 -2.92 -5.31 -5.38
N LEU A 104 -3.75 -4.83 -4.45
CA LEU A 104 -3.72 -5.31 -3.07
C LEU A 104 -4.10 -6.79 -2.99
N HIS A 105 -5.13 -7.24 -3.73
CA HIS A 105 -5.45 -8.68 -3.85
C HIS A 105 -4.25 -9.48 -4.34
N ARG A 106 -3.55 -9.00 -5.37
CA ARG A 106 -2.34 -9.66 -5.92
C ARG A 106 -1.24 -9.78 -4.85
N GLN A 107 -1.00 -8.73 -4.08
CA GLN A 107 0.04 -8.71 -3.04
C GLN A 107 -0.32 -9.57 -1.83
N VAL A 108 -1.59 -9.62 -1.44
CA VAL A 108 -2.06 -10.54 -0.39
C VAL A 108 -1.90 -11.99 -0.84
N ALA A 109 -2.31 -12.33 -2.05
CA ALA A 109 -2.15 -13.68 -2.61
C ALA A 109 -0.66 -14.10 -2.69
N ARG A 110 0.20 -13.15 -3.08
CA ARG A 110 1.65 -13.35 -3.09
C ARG A 110 2.19 -13.59 -1.68
N ALA A 111 1.82 -12.76 -0.70
CA ALA A 111 2.24 -12.92 0.69
C ALA A 111 1.80 -14.27 1.28
N HIS A 112 0.56 -14.69 1.01
CA HIS A 112 0.00 -15.98 1.41
C HIS A 112 0.78 -17.15 0.80
N THR A 113 1.11 -17.07 -0.49
CA THR A 113 1.84 -18.14 -1.20
C THR A 113 3.30 -18.24 -0.76
N GLU A 114 3.98 -17.10 -0.61
CA GLU A 114 5.40 -17.06 -0.26
C GLU A 114 5.64 -17.41 1.22
N CYS A 115 4.74 -16.97 2.10
CA CYS A 115 4.87 -17.13 3.55
C CYS A 115 3.53 -17.48 4.21
N PRO A 116 3.03 -18.73 4.04
CA PRO A 116 1.70 -19.14 4.50
C PRO A 116 1.52 -19.09 6.02
N GLY A 117 2.62 -19.10 6.79
CA GLY A 117 2.61 -18.98 8.25
C GLY A 117 2.74 -17.54 8.77
N ALA A 118 2.97 -16.55 7.90
CA ALA A 118 3.09 -15.15 8.32
C ALA A 118 1.72 -14.53 8.58
N ALA A 119 1.65 -13.72 9.62
CA ALA A 119 0.52 -12.84 9.85
C ALA A 119 0.41 -11.79 8.74
N VAL A 120 -0.76 -11.63 8.13
CA VAL A 120 -1.01 -10.60 7.10
C VAL A 120 -1.81 -9.46 7.72
N ARG A 121 -1.27 -8.23 7.61
CA ARG A 121 -1.91 -7.01 8.14
C ARG A 121 -2.10 -6.01 7.01
N ILE A 122 -3.33 -5.54 6.83
CA ILE A 122 -3.64 -4.53 5.80
C ILE A 122 -3.95 -3.20 6.50
N VAL A 123 -3.17 -2.17 6.20
CA VAL A 123 -3.31 -0.82 6.77
C VAL A 123 -3.69 0.14 5.65
N GLY A 124 -4.89 0.72 5.69
CA GLY A 124 -5.36 1.67 4.69
C GLY A 124 -5.65 3.04 5.28
N PHE A 125 -5.39 4.10 4.52
CA PHE A 125 -5.77 5.48 4.85
C PHE A 125 -6.59 6.14 3.74
N SER A 126 -7.70 6.81 4.07
CA SER A 126 -8.51 7.58 3.10
C SER A 126 -8.98 6.71 1.91
N GLN A 127 -8.71 7.08 0.65
CA GLN A 127 -8.94 6.19 -0.51
C GLN A 127 -8.28 4.81 -0.33
N GLY A 128 -7.10 4.74 0.26
CA GLY A 128 -6.44 3.48 0.57
C GLY A 128 -7.17 2.65 1.63
N ALA A 129 -7.92 3.28 2.55
CA ALA A 129 -8.82 2.57 3.46
C ALA A 129 -10.05 2.03 2.73
N ALA A 130 -10.55 2.73 1.70
CA ALA A 130 -11.58 2.21 0.83
C ALA A 130 -11.11 0.93 0.10
N VAL A 131 -9.92 0.99 -0.51
CA VAL A 131 -9.26 -0.15 -1.16
C VAL A 131 -9.02 -1.32 -0.19
N ALA A 132 -8.38 -1.04 0.95
CA ALA A 132 -8.07 -2.03 1.97
C ALA A 132 -9.32 -2.72 2.51
N GLY A 133 -10.36 -1.95 2.83
CA GLY A 133 -11.60 -2.49 3.35
C GLY A 133 -12.34 -3.34 2.32
N ASP A 134 -12.29 -2.99 1.03
CA ASP A 134 -12.92 -3.79 -0.03
C ASP A 134 -12.24 -5.16 -0.15
N VAL A 135 -10.91 -5.19 -0.16
CA VAL A 135 -10.13 -6.45 -0.17
C VAL A 135 -10.37 -7.27 1.10
N LEU A 136 -10.39 -6.65 2.29
CA LEU A 136 -10.68 -7.34 3.54
C LEU A 136 -12.08 -7.96 3.54
N ALA A 137 -13.09 -7.24 3.04
CA ALA A 137 -14.45 -7.75 2.95
C ALA A 137 -14.54 -8.93 1.97
N ASP A 138 -13.85 -8.85 0.82
CA ASP A 138 -13.76 -9.96 -0.13
C ASP A 138 -13.08 -11.19 0.48
N LEU A 139 -11.93 -10.99 1.11
CA LEU A 139 -11.19 -12.07 1.77
C LEU A 139 -11.99 -12.69 2.91
N ALA A 140 -12.78 -11.92 3.67
CA ALA A 140 -13.66 -12.48 4.71
C ALA A 140 -14.65 -13.54 4.19
N ARG A 141 -14.94 -13.56 2.87
CA ARG A 141 -15.80 -14.55 2.22
C ARG A 141 -15.01 -15.61 1.45
N ALA A 142 -13.70 -15.44 1.31
CA ALA A 142 -12.83 -16.34 0.58
C ALA A 142 -12.46 -17.57 1.43
N VAL A 143 -12.46 -18.75 0.80
CA VAL A 143 -12.03 -20.01 1.43
C VAL A 143 -10.50 -20.07 1.51
N ASP A 144 -9.81 -19.63 0.46
CA ASP A 144 -8.36 -19.59 0.40
C ASP A 144 -7.85 -18.17 0.69
N ARG A 145 -7.42 -17.96 1.93
CA ARG A 145 -6.88 -16.69 2.45
C ARG A 145 -5.85 -16.95 3.55
N PRO A 146 -5.01 -15.95 3.91
CA PRO A 146 -4.18 -16.05 5.09
C PRO A 146 -5.01 -16.37 6.34
N ALA A 147 -4.54 -17.35 7.11
CA ALA A 147 -5.23 -17.79 8.33
C ALA A 147 -5.26 -16.67 9.38
N ASP A 148 -4.13 -15.98 9.58
CA ASP A 148 -4.00 -14.78 10.41
C ASP A 148 -4.02 -13.52 9.53
N LEU A 149 -5.23 -13.08 9.17
CA LEU A 149 -5.49 -11.85 8.41
C LEU A 149 -6.20 -10.84 9.31
N ALA A 150 -5.75 -9.59 9.29
CA ALA A 150 -6.44 -8.48 9.97
C ALA A 150 -6.25 -7.14 9.28
N GLY A 151 -7.13 -6.18 9.58
CA GLY A 151 -7.17 -4.87 8.96
C GLY A 151 -7.15 -3.70 9.95
N LEU A 152 -6.54 -2.59 9.51
CA LEU A 152 -6.66 -1.26 10.12
C LEU A 152 -7.09 -0.26 9.04
N LEU A 153 -8.27 0.32 9.19
CA LEU A 153 -8.86 1.27 8.26
C LEU A 153 -8.93 2.65 8.91
N ILE A 154 -8.13 3.59 8.43
CA ILE A 154 -8.05 4.95 8.96
C ILE A 154 -8.73 5.89 7.98
N ALA A 155 -9.65 6.72 8.47
CA ALA A 155 -10.42 7.65 7.66
C ALA A 155 -11.10 6.99 6.45
N ASP A 156 -11.77 5.84 6.68
CA ASP A 156 -12.45 5.08 5.63
C ASP A 156 -13.71 5.79 5.13
N PRO A 157 -13.80 6.15 3.83
CA PRO A 157 -14.98 6.80 3.29
C PRO A 157 -16.22 5.90 3.25
N ARG A 158 -16.08 4.59 3.49
CA ARG A 158 -17.20 3.64 3.57
C ARG A 158 -17.59 3.31 5.01
N THR A 159 -17.15 4.10 5.99
CA THR A 159 -17.57 3.99 7.39
C THR A 159 -19.10 3.99 7.48
N SER A 160 -19.67 2.99 8.16
CA SER A 160 -21.13 2.81 8.19
C SER A 160 -21.83 4.01 8.83
N GLY A 161 -22.87 4.52 8.17
CA GLY A 161 -23.69 5.63 8.66
C GLY A 161 -23.10 7.04 8.51
N THR A 162 -21.78 7.19 8.34
CA THR A 162 -21.13 8.52 8.33
C THR A 162 -20.09 8.72 7.23
N GLY A 163 -19.61 7.68 6.57
CA GLY A 163 -18.58 7.80 5.53
C GLY A 163 -19.07 8.59 4.32
N ALA A 164 -18.18 9.33 3.65
CA ALA A 164 -18.52 10.13 2.47
C ALA A 164 -19.12 9.30 1.33
N GLU A 165 -18.63 8.07 1.09
CA GLU A 165 -19.23 7.16 0.10
C GLU A 165 -20.58 6.58 0.54
N VAL A 166 -21.01 6.84 1.78
CA VAL A 166 -22.27 6.36 2.37
C VAL A 166 -23.33 7.45 2.38
N VAL A 167 -22.97 8.66 2.80
CA VAL A 167 -23.95 9.73 3.09
C VAL A 167 -23.99 10.82 2.03
N VAL A 168 -23.02 10.91 1.12
CA VAL A 168 -23.05 11.91 0.05
C VAL A 168 -23.90 11.35 -1.11
N PRO A 169 -25.08 11.93 -1.39
CA PRO A 169 -26.08 11.33 -2.28
C PRO A 169 -25.74 11.48 -3.77
N ALA A 170 -24.80 12.36 -4.11
CA ALA A 170 -24.48 12.69 -5.50
C ALA A 170 -23.26 11.91 -6.00
N ALA A 171 -23.46 11.05 -7.00
CA ALA A 171 -22.36 10.55 -7.82
C ALA A 171 -21.83 11.70 -8.68
N LEU A 172 -20.59 12.11 -8.45
CA LEU A 172 -19.86 12.94 -9.40
C LEU A 172 -19.29 12.01 -10.48
N PRO A 173 -19.14 12.45 -11.75
CA PRO A 173 -18.51 11.61 -12.77
C PRO A 173 -17.16 11.07 -12.31
N GLY A 174 -17.05 9.74 -12.14
CA GLY A 174 -15.85 9.07 -11.66
C GLY A 174 -15.66 9.01 -10.14
N ILE A 175 -16.67 9.40 -9.35
CA ILE A 175 -16.72 9.25 -7.88
C ILE A 175 -18.10 8.71 -7.53
N SER A 176 -18.21 7.39 -7.44
CA SER A 176 -19.46 6.71 -7.16
C SER A 176 -19.60 6.43 -5.66
N PRO A 177 -20.70 6.84 -5.00
CA PRO A 177 -20.97 6.41 -3.63
C PRO A 177 -21.26 4.90 -3.63
N THR A 178 -20.35 4.09 -3.08
CA THR A 178 -20.51 2.64 -3.05
C THR A 178 -21.17 2.11 -1.76
N GLY A 179 -21.59 3.02 -0.88
CA GLY A 179 -22.28 2.68 0.36
C GLY A 179 -21.42 1.95 1.39
N ALA A 180 -22.02 1.67 2.55
CA ALA A 180 -21.37 0.91 3.60
C ALA A 180 -21.13 -0.54 3.16
N ARG A 181 -20.04 -1.16 3.66
CA ARG A 181 -19.80 -2.59 3.47
C ARG A 181 -20.76 -3.42 4.33
N ALA A 182 -21.01 -4.65 3.91
CA ALA A 182 -21.78 -5.63 4.71
C ALA A 182 -21.04 -6.12 5.97
N GLY A 183 -19.78 -5.69 6.18
CA GLY A 183 -18.91 -6.09 7.27
C GLY A 183 -17.74 -6.96 6.80
N PHE A 184 -16.98 -7.48 7.78
CA PHE A 184 -15.71 -8.20 7.56
C PHE A 184 -15.74 -9.65 8.07
N GLY A 185 -16.92 -10.21 8.35
CA GLY A 185 -17.06 -11.58 8.84
C GLY A 185 -16.24 -11.84 10.10
N ASP A 186 -15.38 -12.86 10.04
CA ASP A 186 -14.47 -13.24 11.13
C ASP A 186 -13.09 -12.54 11.07
N VAL A 187 -12.82 -11.76 10.02
CA VAL A 187 -11.56 -11.01 9.88
C VAL A 187 -11.58 -9.82 10.85
N PRO A 188 -10.65 -9.73 11.81
CA PRO A 188 -10.59 -8.60 12.72
C PRO A 188 -10.24 -7.31 11.98
N VAL A 189 -11.08 -6.29 12.10
CA VAL A 189 -10.84 -4.98 11.49
C VAL A 189 -11.05 -3.86 12.51
N ALA A 190 -10.00 -3.07 12.73
CA ALA A 190 -10.10 -1.82 13.47
C ALA A 190 -10.42 -0.68 12.49
N THR A 191 -11.46 0.10 12.78
CA THR A 191 -11.77 1.35 12.05
C THR A 191 -11.41 2.54 12.93
N VAL A 192 -10.78 3.55 12.34
CA VAL A 192 -10.31 4.74 13.05
C VAL A 192 -10.76 5.98 12.31
N CYS A 193 -11.45 6.88 13.01
CA CYS A 193 -11.98 8.10 12.42
C CYS A 193 -11.86 9.27 13.42
N ALA A 194 -11.32 10.39 12.97
CA ALA A 194 -11.38 11.64 13.70
C ALA A 194 -12.77 12.27 13.54
N ALA A 195 -13.40 12.57 14.67
CA ALA A 195 -14.65 13.31 14.69
C ALA A 195 -14.43 14.68 14.00
N GLY A 196 -15.20 14.96 12.96
CA GLY A 196 -14.98 16.16 12.14
C GLY A 196 -14.44 15.88 10.74
N ASP A 197 -13.79 14.74 10.51
CA ASP A 197 -13.20 14.42 9.22
C ASP A 197 -14.27 14.13 8.16
N ALA A 198 -14.36 14.96 7.12
CA ALA A 198 -15.32 14.80 6.02
C ALA A 198 -15.19 13.48 5.23
N VAL A 199 -14.10 12.73 5.38
CA VAL A 199 -13.99 11.44 4.69
C VAL A 199 -14.78 10.36 5.42
N CYS A 200 -14.60 10.22 6.73
CA CYS A 200 -15.20 9.12 7.52
C CYS A 200 -16.34 9.53 8.46
N ASP A 201 -16.47 10.82 8.79
CA ASP A 201 -17.47 11.41 9.69
C ASP A 201 -18.23 12.56 9.00
N MET A 202 -18.71 12.29 7.79
CA MET A 202 -19.49 13.20 6.96
C MET A 202 -20.97 13.19 7.35
N VAL A 203 -21.71 14.19 6.88
CA VAL A 203 -23.17 14.26 6.93
C VAL A 203 -23.73 14.45 5.52
N ASP A 204 -25.01 14.12 5.31
CA ASP A 204 -25.66 14.38 4.02
C ASP A 204 -25.69 15.90 3.76
N PRO A 205 -24.97 16.42 2.74
CA PRO A 205 -24.88 17.85 2.47
C PRO A 205 -26.19 18.46 1.99
N LEU A 206 -27.15 17.66 1.50
CA LEU A 206 -28.47 18.14 1.12
C LEU A 206 -29.40 18.28 2.34
N ALA A 207 -29.25 17.40 3.32
CA ALA A 207 -30.05 17.42 4.55
C ALA A 207 -29.48 18.37 5.63
N ASP A 208 -28.15 18.46 5.74
CA ASP A 208 -27.43 19.32 6.69
C ASP A 208 -26.25 20.06 6.03
N PRO A 209 -26.52 21.15 5.28
CA PRO A 209 -25.48 21.92 4.60
C PRO A 209 -24.48 22.58 5.57
N ALA A 210 -24.94 23.01 6.75
CA ALA A 210 -24.09 23.67 7.74
C ALA A 210 -23.13 22.67 8.40
N GLY A 211 -23.63 21.49 8.76
CA GLY A 211 -22.79 20.40 9.24
C GLY A 211 -21.77 19.97 8.18
N ALA A 212 -22.20 19.80 6.93
CA ALA A 212 -21.31 19.43 5.82
C ALA A 212 -20.18 20.44 5.61
N ALA A 213 -20.46 21.75 5.71
CA ALA A 213 -19.42 22.78 5.65
C ALA A 213 -18.37 22.62 6.77
N GLY A 214 -18.82 22.35 8.00
CA GLY A 214 -17.91 22.07 9.11
C GLY A 214 -17.07 20.80 8.92
N ARG A 215 -17.64 19.75 8.30
CA ARG A 215 -16.87 18.54 7.96
C ARG A 215 -15.81 18.81 6.89
N ILE A 216 -16.14 19.61 5.87
CA ILE A 216 -15.19 20.03 4.84
C ILE A 216 -14.03 20.81 5.46
N GLU A 217 -14.28 21.68 6.44
CA GLU A 217 -13.21 22.32 7.22
C GLU A 217 -12.36 21.26 7.94
N GLY A 218 -12.99 20.27 8.56
CA GLY A 218 -12.32 19.12 9.18
C GLY A 218 -11.47 18.29 8.21
N TYR A 219 -11.82 18.22 6.92
CA TYR A 219 -10.94 17.61 5.91
C TYR A 219 -9.60 18.36 5.82
N PHE A 220 -9.62 19.69 5.81
CA PHE A 220 -8.39 20.48 5.74
C PHE A 220 -7.64 20.47 7.07
N ALA A 221 -8.34 20.60 8.20
CA ALA A 221 -7.74 20.74 9.51
C ALA A 221 -7.29 19.41 10.15
N LEU A 222 -7.98 18.30 9.86
CA LEU A 222 -7.75 17.00 10.50
C LEU A 222 -7.26 15.94 9.50
N HIS A 223 -7.93 15.79 8.36
CA HIS A 223 -7.66 14.67 7.44
C HIS A 223 -6.22 14.66 6.93
N GLN A 224 -5.63 15.82 6.70
CA GLN A 224 -4.24 15.91 6.22
C GLN A 224 -3.19 15.67 7.33
N HIS A 225 -3.61 15.51 8.59
CA HIS A 225 -2.75 15.65 9.77
C HIS A 225 -2.93 14.53 10.81
N TYR A 226 -3.49 13.37 10.44
CA TYR A 226 -3.70 12.24 11.37
C TYR A 226 -2.43 11.82 12.11
N SER A 227 -1.28 11.79 11.44
CA SER A 227 -0.01 11.35 12.04
C SER A 227 0.48 12.23 13.19
N THR A 228 -0.02 13.46 13.32
CA THR A 228 0.33 14.40 14.40
C THR A 228 -0.67 14.39 15.55
N LEU A 229 -1.77 13.64 15.44
CA LEU A 229 -2.78 13.57 16.49
C LEU A 229 -2.28 12.80 17.72
N VAL A 230 -2.95 13.04 18.84
CA VAL A 230 -2.76 12.32 20.11
C VAL A 230 -4.10 11.73 20.50
N VAL A 231 -4.12 10.45 20.87
CA VAL A 231 -5.31 9.72 21.30
C VAL A 231 -5.10 9.32 22.75
N ASP A 232 -5.90 9.88 23.66
CA ASP A 232 -5.78 9.64 25.11
C ASP A 232 -4.36 9.81 25.68
N GLY A 233 -3.65 10.83 25.20
CA GLY A 233 -2.26 11.12 25.60
C GLY A 233 -1.19 10.26 24.91
N VAL A 234 -1.58 9.35 24.01
CA VAL A 234 -0.66 8.50 23.24
C VAL A 234 -0.53 9.01 21.79
N PRO A 235 0.68 9.11 21.21
CA PRO A 235 0.84 9.49 19.81
C PRO A 235 0.05 8.58 18.88
N PHE A 236 -0.61 9.16 17.88
CA PHE A 236 -1.48 8.44 16.93
C PHE A 236 -0.80 7.19 16.34
N VAL A 237 0.44 7.35 15.86
CA VAL A 237 1.20 6.24 15.23
C VAL A 237 1.39 5.07 16.20
N ASP A 238 1.62 5.35 17.49
CA ASP A 238 1.82 4.29 18.49
C ASP A 238 0.51 3.51 18.74
N VAL A 239 -0.63 4.20 18.77
CA VAL A 239 -1.95 3.56 18.86
C VAL A 239 -2.23 2.70 17.62
N MET A 240 -1.93 3.20 16.43
CA MET A 240 -2.14 2.46 15.18
C MET A 240 -1.28 1.20 15.12
N VAL A 241 0.00 1.29 15.50
CA VAL A 241 0.90 0.12 15.56
C VAL A 241 0.38 -0.91 16.55
N ALA A 242 -0.11 -0.48 17.73
CA ALA A 242 -0.71 -1.39 18.71
C ALA A 242 -1.97 -2.10 18.17
N LEU A 243 -2.79 -1.42 17.37
CA LEU A 243 -3.96 -2.03 16.72
C LEU A 243 -3.56 -3.06 15.64
N VAL A 244 -2.44 -2.84 14.94
CA VAL A 244 -1.92 -3.78 13.94
C VAL A 244 -1.31 -5.04 14.60
N GLU A 245 -0.57 -4.87 15.70
CA GLU A 245 0.06 -5.96 16.44
C GLU A 245 -0.92 -6.79 17.26
N HIS A 246 -1.99 -6.16 17.76
CA HIS A 246 -3.03 -6.79 18.57
C HIS A 246 -4.42 -6.62 17.93
N PRO A 247 -4.64 -7.29 16.78
CA PRO A 247 -5.83 -7.07 15.96
C PRO A 247 -7.10 -7.48 16.70
N ARG A 248 -8.11 -6.64 16.58
CA ARG A 248 -9.46 -6.84 17.12
C ARG A 248 -10.47 -6.05 16.31
N THR A 249 -11.70 -6.54 16.22
CA THR A 249 -12.80 -5.75 15.66
C THR A 249 -13.15 -4.64 16.64
N THR A 250 -12.89 -3.39 16.26
CA THR A 250 -13.13 -2.23 17.12
C THR A 250 -13.29 -0.97 16.29
N GLU A 251 -14.03 0.00 16.81
CA GLU A 251 -14.11 1.34 16.25
C GLU A 251 -13.42 2.31 17.21
N VAL A 252 -12.55 3.17 16.69
CA VAL A 252 -11.84 4.21 17.44
C VAL A 252 -12.25 5.56 16.89
N ARG A 253 -12.94 6.33 17.74
CA ARG A 253 -13.31 7.72 17.42
C ARG A 253 -12.34 8.66 18.12
N ILE A 254 -11.56 9.39 17.34
CA ILE A 254 -10.63 10.40 17.85
C ILE A 254 -11.41 11.70 18.02
N VAL A 255 -11.41 12.27 19.22
CA VAL A 255 -11.94 13.62 19.47
C VAL A 255 -10.72 14.54 19.59
N PRO A 256 -10.46 15.40 18.59
CA PRO A 256 -9.31 16.30 18.59
C PRO A 256 -9.36 17.35 19.71
#